data_AF-A0A8T3ZBU4-F1
#
_entry.id   AF-A0A8T3ZBU4-F1
#
_cell.length_a   1.000
_cell.length_b   1.000
_cell.length_c   1.000
_cell.angle_alpha   90.00
_cell.angle_beta   90.00
_cell.angle_gamma   90.00
#
_symmetry.space_group_name_H-M   'P 1'
#
loop_
_entity.id
_entity.type
_entity.pdbx_description
1 polymer ?
#
loop_
_entity_poly.entity_id
_entity_poly.type
_entity_poly.pdbx_seq_one_letter_code
_entity_poly.pdbx_strand_id
1 'polypeptide(L)'
;MRREGNMSSPYPPPVRAPPGSKPGIFPRDFLGKDEVIYWEGQPSKVSFYMGVIGAFIFLILALIFAFFELVFIYSATQQFLYTCLVPIIIFSAIMIASILFAYFRWKNTSYAITSRRVVTTSGIFAKAIVDCNHDKIQNVTMIQGLAGKMFGYGSIVFATAGLGGGGMAGSAFSGGFGWGGPGVAVGLGNVMLIGVEDPIAVRKFSQEIIEYALKEKKKEDYMEMAAAMTVPKPNADQRPGQKFCSKCGAPNQAKAAFCSSCGGKIE
;
A
#
# COMPACT_ATOMS: atom_id res chain seq x y z
N MET A 1 34.84 6.41 -20.14
CA MET A 1 34.83 6.21 -18.67
C MET A 1 34.80 7.58 -18.00
N ARG A 2 33.61 8.07 -17.64
CA ARG A 2 33.45 9.31 -16.88
C ARG A 2 33.01 8.90 -15.47
N ARG A 3 33.89 9.09 -14.48
CA ARG A 3 33.53 8.99 -13.06
C ARG A 3 32.52 10.09 -12.79
N GLU A 4 31.25 9.73 -12.75
CA GLU A 4 30.23 10.58 -12.16
C GLU A 4 30.48 10.58 -10.65
N GLY A 5 30.76 11.77 -10.15
CA GLY A 5 30.96 12.01 -8.74
C GLY A 5 29.76 11.52 -7.96
N ASN A 6 30.08 11.00 -6.77
CA ASN A 6 29.19 10.65 -5.70
C ASN A 6 28.27 11.83 -5.32
N MET A 7 27.23 12.06 -6.11
CA MET A 7 26.02 12.72 -5.67
C MET A 7 25.24 11.62 -4.96
N SER A 8 25.16 11.69 -3.63
CA SER A 8 24.26 10.87 -2.82
C SER A 8 22.84 11.06 -3.34
N SER A 9 22.46 10.20 -4.28
CA SER A 9 21.14 10.18 -4.89
C SER A 9 20.11 10.05 -3.77
N PRO A 10 19.11 10.95 -3.66
CA PRO A 10 17.99 10.78 -2.73
C PRO A 10 17.13 9.55 -3.06
N TYR A 11 17.43 8.85 -4.15
CA TYR A 11 16.73 7.67 -4.59
C TYR A 11 17.30 6.41 -3.94
N PRO A 12 16.47 5.39 -3.66
CA PRO A 12 16.96 4.03 -3.50
C PRO A 12 17.85 3.66 -4.69
N PRO A 13 18.83 2.73 -4.52
CA PRO A 13 19.71 2.27 -5.61
C PRO A 13 18.87 2.01 -6.87
N PRO A 14 19.34 2.32 -8.09
CA PRO A 14 18.49 2.66 -9.23
C PRO A 14 17.45 1.59 -9.57
N VAL A 15 16.32 1.60 -8.85
CA VAL A 15 15.21 0.72 -9.11
C VAL A 15 14.44 1.40 -10.22
N ARG A 16 14.60 0.88 -11.44
CA ARG A 16 13.84 1.36 -12.59
C ARG A 16 12.35 1.22 -12.24
N ALA A 17 11.58 2.28 -12.44
CA ALA A 17 10.14 2.23 -12.26
C ALA A 17 9.57 1.06 -13.07
N PRO A 18 8.69 0.24 -12.48
CA PRO A 18 8.13 -0.91 -13.17
C PRO A 18 7.31 -0.46 -14.40
N PRO A 19 7.17 -1.34 -15.40
CA PRO A 19 6.29 -1.11 -16.53
C PRO A 19 4.86 -0.77 -16.06
N GLY A 20 4.13 0.01 -16.85
CA GLY A 20 2.80 0.51 -16.47
C GLY A 20 2.80 1.70 -15.52
N SER A 21 3.99 2.26 -15.20
CA SER A 21 4.07 3.55 -14.50
C SER A 21 3.47 4.67 -15.36
N LYS A 22 2.64 5.52 -14.73
CA LYS A 22 1.97 6.63 -15.39
C LYS A 22 2.25 7.92 -14.62
N PRO A 23 3.36 8.61 -14.94
CA PRO A 23 3.76 9.81 -14.19
C PRO A 23 2.77 10.96 -14.39
N GLY A 24 2.49 11.69 -13.32
CA GLY A 24 1.59 12.86 -13.33
C GLY A 24 0.12 12.54 -13.13
N ILE A 25 -0.25 11.29 -12.79
CA ILE A 25 -1.63 10.93 -12.47
C ILE A 25 -1.97 11.26 -11.02
N PHE A 26 -0.99 11.13 -10.10
CA PHE A 26 -1.24 11.36 -8.70
C PHE A 26 -1.32 12.88 -8.40
N PRO A 27 -2.36 13.37 -7.70
CA PRO A 27 -2.47 14.79 -7.38
C PRO A 27 -1.37 15.22 -6.40
N ARG A 28 -0.56 16.20 -6.80
CA ARG A 28 0.62 16.64 -6.04
C ARG A 28 0.29 17.39 -4.76
N ASP A 29 -0.92 17.92 -4.63
CA ASP A 29 -1.38 18.64 -3.42
C ASP A 29 -1.37 17.78 -2.16
N PHE A 30 -1.35 16.44 -2.30
CA PHE A 30 -1.27 15.50 -1.17
C PHE A 30 0.16 15.12 -0.77
N LEU A 31 1.18 15.64 -1.47
CA LEU A 31 2.58 15.38 -1.15
C LEU A 31 3.06 16.31 -0.04
N GLY A 32 3.81 15.75 0.91
CA GLY A 32 4.61 16.53 1.84
C GLY A 32 5.69 17.36 1.12
N LYS A 33 6.17 18.42 1.76
CA LYS A 33 7.13 19.39 1.18
C LYS A 33 8.40 18.76 0.59
N ASP A 34 8.84 17.62 1.15
CA ASP A 34 10.02 16.86 0.70
C ASP A 34 9.67 15.40 0.36
N GLU A 35 8.42 15.12 -0.02
CA GLU A 35 7.95 13.78 -0.38
C GLU A 35 8.18 13.52 -1.87
N VAL A 36 9.07 12.59 -2.18
CA VAL A 36 9.40 12.19 -3.55
C VAL A 36 8.52 11.02 -3.95
N ILE A 37 7.98 11.05 -5.17
CA ILE A 37 7.24 9.91 -5.72
C ILE A 37 8.21 9.00 -6.46
N TYR A 38 8.25 7.72 -6.08
CA TYR A 38 9.03 6.70 -6.77
C TYR A 38 8.25 6.01 -7.89
N TRP A 39 6.95 5.81 -7.70
CA TRP A 39 6.08 5.22 -8.71
C TRP A 39 4.67 5.75 -8.62
N GLU A 40 4.07 5.95 -9.79
CA GLU A 40 2.67 6.33 -9.95
C GLU A 40 1.98 5.33 -10.87
N GLY A 41 0.75 4.98 -10.53
CA GLY A 41 -0.04 4.05 -11.30
C GLY A 41 -1.53 4.36 -11.25
N GLN A 42 -2.25 3.69 -12.13
CA GLN A 42 -3.71 3.72 -12.23
C GLN A 42 -4.18 2.28 -12.46
N PRO A 43 -5.41 1.91 -12.06
CA PRO A 43 -5.94 0.60 -12.44
C PRO A 43 -5.83 0.36 -13.95
N SER A 44 -5.44 -0.84 -14.34
CA SER A 44 -5.35 -1.27 -15.73
C SER A 44 -6.71 -1.16 -16.43
N LYS A 45 -6.68 -0.87 -17.73
CA LYS A 45 -7.89 -0.89 -18.56
C LYS A 45 -8.52 -2.28 -18.60
N VAL A 46 -7.69 -3.33 -18.53
CA VAL A 46 -8.16 -4.72 -18.52
C VAL A 46 -9.00 -5.00 -17.28
N SER A 47 -8.57 -4.56 -16.09
CA SER A 47 -9.36 -4.74 -14.87
C SER A 47 -10.73 -4.06 -14.98
N PHE A 48 -10.82 -2.93 -15.69
CA PHE A 48 -12.10 -2.27 -15.95
C PHE A 48 -12.97 -3.07 -16.94
N TYR A 49 -12.42 -3.46 -18.10
CA TYR A 49 -13.16 -4.21 -19.12
C TYR A 49 -13.65 -5.57 -18.62
N MET A 50 -12.88 -6.27 -17.79
CA MET A 50 -13.32 -7.55 -17.21
C MET A 50 -14.52 -7.38 -16.28
N GLY A 51 -14.58 -6.29 -15.52
CA GLY A 51 -15.77 -5.95 -14.74
C GLY A 51 -16.98 -5.64 -15.62
N VAL A 52 -16.77 -4.90 -16.72
CA VAL A 52 -17.81 -4.57 -17.69
C VAL A 52 -18.32 -5.82 -18.43
N ILE A 53 -17.43 -6.73 -18.83
CA ILE A 53 -17.80 -8.01 -19.47
C ILE A 53 -18.63 -8.86 -18.51
N GLY A 54 -18.25 -8.94 -17.24
CA GLY A 54 -19.05 -9.63 -16.21
C GLY A 54 -20.47 -9.05 -16.10
N ALA A 55 -20.58 -7.71 -16.09
CA ALA A 55 -21.87 -7.03 -16.12
C ALA A 55 -22.68 -7.36 -17.38
N PHE A 56 -22.05 -7.40 -18.55
CA PHE A 56 -22.72 -7.78 -19.81
C PHE A 56 -23.18 -9.25 -19.80
N ILE A 57 -22.39 -10.18 -19.28
CA ILE A 57 -22.80 -11.59 -19.14
C ILE A 57 -24.01 -11.68 -18.20
N PHE A 58 -23.96 -10.98 -17.05
CA PHE A 58 -25.07 -10.92 -16.12
C PHE A 58 -26.33 -10.32 -16.77
N LEU A 59 -26.17 -9.26 -17.58
CA LEU A 59 -27.26 -8.66 -18.35
C LEU A 59 -27.87 -9.69 -19.32
N ILE A 60 -27.04 -10.41 -20.07
CA ILE A 60 -27.51 -11.43 -21.02
C ILE A 60 -28.29 -12.52 -20.28
N LEU A 61 -27.77 -13.02 -19.15
CA LEU A 61 -28.46 -14.01 -18.32
C LEU A 61 -29.79 -13.48 -17.76
N ALA A 62 -29.82 -12.23 -17.30
CA ALA A 62 -31.03 -11.58 -16.81
C ALA A 62 -32.07 -11.39 -17.92
N LEU A 63 -31.64 -11.03 -19.14
CA LEU A 63 -32.53 -10.92 -20.30
C LEU A 63 -33.09 -12.28 -20.73
N ILE A 64 -32.27 -13.34 -20.70
CA ILE A 64 -32.72 -14.71 -20.97
C ILE A 64 -33.76 -15.13 -19.93
N PHE A 65 -33.49 -14.90 -18.64
CA PHE A 65 -34.43 -15.18 -17.56
C PHE A 65 -35.73 -14.40 -17.72
N ALA A 66 -35.65 -13.09 -17.98
CA ALA A 66 -36.81 -12.24 -18.23
C ALA A 66 -37.62 -12.71 -19.45
N PHE A 67 -36.96 -13.21 -20.50
CA PHE A 67 -37.64 -13.81 -21.66
C PHE A 67 -38.43 -15.07 -21.27
N PHE A 68 -37.84 -15.97 -20.48
CA PHE A 68 -38.55 -17.17 -20.00
C PHE A 68 -39.74 -16.82 -19.10
N GLU A 69 -39.59 -15.86 -18.19
CA GLU A 69 -40.71 -15.37 -17.39
C GLU A 69 -41.80 -14.72 -18.25
N LEU A 70 -41.41 -13.97 -19.30
CA LEU A 70 -42.35 -13.35 -20.23
C LEU A 70 -43.16 -14.39 -21.02
N VAL A 71 -42.55 -15.49 -21.47
CA VAL A 71 -43.26 -16.60 -22.13
C VAL A 71 -44.24 -17.27 -21.15
N PHE A 72 -43.85 -17.46 -19.90
CA PHE A 72 -44.69 -18.06 -18.87
C PHE A 72 -45.90 -17.17 -18.51
N ILE A 73 -45.67 -15.87 -18.28
CA ILE A 73 -46.72 -14.91 -17.91
C ILE A 73 -47.70 -14.64 -19.07
N TYR A 74 -47.20 -14.57 -20.32
CA TYR A 74 -48.05 -14.41 -21.51
C TYR A 74 -49.10 -15.52 -21.62
N SER A 75 -48.75 -16.74 -21.22
CA SER A 75 -49.69 -17.87 -21.20
C SER A 75 -50.77 -17.76 -20.11
N ALA A 76 -50.55 -16.94 -19.08
CA ALA A 76 -51.37 -16.90 -17.87
C ALA A 76 -52.32 -15.71 -17.78
N THR A 77 -51.92 -14.51 -18.22
CA THR A 77 -52.70 -13.28 -18.00
C THR A 77 -52.42 -12.25 -19.10
N GLN A 78 -53.44 -11.82 -19.85
CA GLN A 78 -53.34 -10.94 -21.02
C GLN A 78 -52.95 -9.46 -20.70
N GLN A 79 -51.96 -9.21 -19.86
CA GLN A 79 -51.50 -7.86 -19.48
C GLN A 79 -50.00 -7.64 -19.81
N PHE A 80 -49.69 -7.73 -21.10
CA PHE A 80 -48.31 -7.81 -21.64
C PHE A 80 -47.44 -6.55 -21.47
N LEU A 81 -48.01 -5.35 -21.61
CA LEU A 81 -47.21 -4.11 -21.72
C LEU A 81 -46.61 -3.64 -20.39
N TYR A 82 -47.37 -3.66 -19.30
CA TYR A 82 -46.91 -3.13 -18.00
C TYR A 82 -45.97 -4.08 -17.26
N THR A 83 -46.14 -5.39 -17.42
CA THR A 83 -45.35 -6.41 -16.73
C THR A 83 -43.94 -6.56 -17.30
N CYS A 84 -43.70 -6.18 -18.56
CA CYS A 84 -42.43 -6.44 -19.24
C CYS A 84 -41.62 -5.19 -19.58
N LEU A 85 -42.23 -4.11 -20.07
CA LEU A 85 -41.48 -2.91 -20.49
C LEU A 85 -40.85 -2.16 -19.31
N VAL A 86 -41.60 -2.00 -18.23
CA VAL A 86 -41.15 -1.25 -17.04
C VAL A 86 -39.90 -1.87 -16.40
N PRO A 87 -39.85 -3.19 -16.09
CA PRO A 87 -38.65 -3.77 -15.50
C PRO A 87 -37.45 -3.78 -16.45
N ILE A 88 -37.66 -3.98 -17.76
CA ILE A 88 -36.56 -3.93 -18.75
C ILE A 88 -35.96 -2.53 -18.82
N ILE A 89 -36.78 -1.48 -18.81
CA ILE A 89 -36.32 -0.08 -18.81
C ILE A 89 -35.57 0.24 -17.51
N ILE A 90 -36.11 -0.16 -16.35
CA ILE A 90 -35.45 0.07 -15.06
C ILE A 90 -34.11 -0.67 -15.00
N PHE A 91 -34.08 -1.93 -15.41
CA PHE A 91 -32.86 -2.74 -15.39
C PHE A 91 -31.79 -2.19 -16.34
N SER A 92 -32.16 -1.82 -17.56
CA SER A 92 -31.24 -1.20 -18.51
C SER A 92 -30.70 0.15 -18.01
N ALA A 93 -31.54 0.98 -17.39
CA ALA A 93 -31.11 2.24 -16.77
C ALA A 93 -30.11 2.02 -15.62
N ILE A 94 -30.36 1.05 -14.74
CA ILE A 94 -29.45 0.67 -13.65
C ILE A 94 -28.11 0.19 -14.21
N MET A 95 -28.13 -0.59 -15.28
CA MET A 95 -26.90 -1.12 -15.90
C MET A 95 -26.07 -0.04 -16.59
N ILE A 96 -26.71 0.90 -17.28
CA ILE A 96 -26.00 2.04 -17.86
C ILE A 96 -25.39 2.90 -16.74
N ALA A 97 -26.16 3.17 -15.68
CA ALA A 97 -25.69 3.92 -14.53
C ALA A 97 -24.49 3.24 -13.83
N SER A 98 -24.51 1.91 -13.68
CA SER A 98 -23.42 1.17 -13.03
C SER A 98 -22.14 1.17 -13.86
N ILE A 99 -22.23 1.03 -15.19
CA ILE A 99 -21.07 1.12 -16.10
C ILE A 99 -20.47 2.53 -16.06
N LEU A 100 -21.31 3.56 -16.11
CA LEU A 100 -20.86 4.95 -16.00
C LEU A 100 -20.17 5.21 -14.66
N PHE A 101 -20.76 4.75 -13.56
CA PHE A 101 -20.17 4.87 -12.23
C PHE A 101 -18.83 4.14 -12.12
N ALA A 102 -18.72 2.92 -12.67
CA ALA A 102 -17.47 2.17 -12.72
C ALA A 102 -16.40 2.91 -13.55
N TYR A 103 -16.78 3.55 -14.65
CA TYR A 103 -15.88 4.33 -15.48
C TYR A 103 -15.34 5.56 -14.74
N PHE A 104 -16.22 6.35 -14.12
CA PHE A 104 -15.80 7.50 -13.32
C PHE A 104 -14.92 7.09 -12.14
N ARG A 105 -15.23 5.96 -11.50
CA ARG A 105 -14.40 5.39 -10.42
C ARG A 105 -13.02 5.00 -10.92
N TRP A 106 -12.93 4.30 -12.05
CA TRP A 106 -11.66 3.91 -12.67
C TRP A 106 -10.81 5.13 -13.03
N LYS A 107 -11.43 6.15 -13.61
CA LYS A 107 -10.76 7.39 -14.00
C LYS A 107 -10.22 8.17 -12.78
N ASN A 108 -10.95 8.17 -11.67
CA ASN A 108 -10.61 8.95 -10.49
C ASN A 108 -9.92 8.13 -9.38
N THR A 109 -9.36 6.96 -9.72
CA THR A 109 -8.52 6.15 -8.83
C THR A 109 -7.07 6.24 -9.25
N SER A 110 -6.19 6.58 -8.33
CA SER A 110 -4.75 6.68 -8.57
C SER A 110 -3.94 6.13 -7.41
N TYR A 111 -2.77 5.62 -7.74
CA TYR A 111 -1.85 4.94 -6.85
C TYR A 111 -0.50 5.64 -6.87
N ALA A 112 0.12 5.81 -5.70
CA ALA A 112 1.47 6.33 -5.58
C ALA A 112 2.26 5.59 -4.51
N ILE A 113 3.51 5.24 -4.84
CA ILE A 113 4.53 4.79 -3.89
C ILE A 113 5.52 5.93 -3.76
N THR A 114 5.58 6.51 -2.57
CA THR A 114 6.41 7.69 -2.26
C THR A 114 7.64 7.30 -1.44
N SER A 115 8.43 8.27 -1.00
CA SER A 115 9.55 8.06 -0.08
C SER A 115 9.12 7.66 1.33
N ARG A 116 7.94 8.09 1.78
CA ARG A 116 7.48 7.91 3.16
C ARG A 116 6.41 6.83 3.33
N ARG A 117 5.56 6.67 2.30
CA ARG A 117 4.33 5.89 2.39
C ARG A 117 3.84 5.38 1.02
N VAL A 118 2.97 4.39 1.09
CA VAL A 118 2.14 3.96 -0.04
C VAL A 118 0.77 4.61 0.09
N VAL A 119 0.28 5.25 -0.98
CA VAL A 119 -0.98 6.01 -0.97
C VAL A 119 -1.88 5.55 -2.12
N THR A 120 -3.15 5.33 -1.81
CA THR A 120 -4.23 5.12 -2.75
C THR A 120 -5.25 6.24 -2.59
N THR A 121 -5.59 6.91 -3.70
CA THR A 121 -6.67 7.90 -3.75
C THR A 121 -7.77 7.40 -4.65
N SER A 122 -9.02 7.50 -4.20
CA SER A 122 -10.20 7.07 -4.96
C SER A 122 -11.43 7.88 -4.61
N GLY A 123 -12.50 7.75 -5.41
CA GLY A 123 -13.79 8.38 -5.16
C GLY A 123 -14.23 9.25 -6.33
N ILE A 124 -15.50 9.63 -6.41
CA ILE A 124 -16.04 10.42 -7.55
C ILE A 124 -16.50 11.79 -7.04
N PHE A 125 -17.44 11.78 -6.09
CA PHE A 125 -17.95 12.99 -5.44
C PHE A 125 -17.22 13.29 -4.13
N ALA A 126 -17.02 12.25 -3.30
CA ALA A 126 -16.19 12.30 -2.12
C ALA A 126 -14.83 11.67 -2.42
N LYS A 127 -13.75 12.32 -1.99
CA LYS A 127 -12.37 11.81 -2.17
C LYS A 127 -11.95 11.04 -0.93
N ALA A 128 -11.66 9.76 -1.12
CA ALA A 128 -11.09 8.88 -0.10
C ALA A 128 -9.60 8.71 -0.36
N ILE A 129 -8.80 8.97 0.66
CA ILE A 129 -7.34 8.83 0.63
C ILE A 129 -6.99 7.81 1.70
N VAL A 130 -6.28 6.75 1.30
CA VAL A 130 -5.84 5.69 2.18
C VAL A 130 -4.34 5.57 2.03
N ASP A 131 -3.61 5.83 3.09
CA ASP A 131 -2.16 5.78 3.10
C ASP A 131 -1.59 4.95 4.25
N CYS A 132 -0.41 4.39 4.01
CA CYS A 132 0.35 3.67 5.02
C CYS A 132 1.83 3.95 4.88
N ASN A 133 2.43 4.40 5.97
CA ASN A 133 3.86 4.59 6.08
C ASN A 133 4.60 3.24 5.95
N HIS A 134 5.81 3.28 5.40
CA HIS A 134 6.61 2.06 5.18
C HIS A 134 6.95 1.30 6.46
N ASP A 135 7.01 1.98 7.61
CA ASP A 135 7.29 1.40 8.91
C ASP A 135 6.13 0.59 9.51
N LYS A 136 4.91 0.84 9.05
CA LYS A 136 3.70 0.12 9.51
C LYS A 136 3.35 -1.08 8.63
N ILE A 137 4.01 -1.21 7.46
CA ILE A 137 3.77 -2.32 6.53
C ILE A 137 4.47 -3.56 7.06
N GLN A 138 3.70 -4.62 7.31
CA GLN A 138 4.23 -5.90 7.77
C GLN A 138 4.42 -6.90 6.63
N ASN A 139 3.46 -6.94 5.71
CA ASN A 139 3.47 -7.90 4.62
C ASN A 139 2.94 -7.27 3.33
N VAL A 140 3.51 -7.70 2.20
CA VAL A 140 3.10 -7.32 0.86
C VAL A 140 2.65 -8.57 0.11
N THR A 141 1.33 -8.71 -0.01
CA THR A 141 0.68 -9.86 -0.65
C THR A 141 0.23 -9.47 -2.05
N MET A 142 0.44 -10.35 -3.02
CA MET A 142 -0.08 -10.17 -4.39
C MET A 142 -1.16 -11.21 -4.66
N ILE A 143 -2.28 -10.73 -5.21
CA ILE A 143 -3.45 -11.51 -5.56
C ILE A 143 -3.60 -11.43 -7.08
N GLN A 144 -3.46 -12.58 -7.75
CA GLN A 144 -3.61 -12.67 -9.19
C GLN A 144 -4.39 -13.93 -9.56
N GLY A 145 -5.63 -13.75 -10.03
CA GLY A 145 -6.48 -14.83 -10.53
C GLY A 145 -6.05 -15.31 -11.92
N LEU A 146 -6.74 -16.33 -12.44
CA LEU A 146 -6.43 -16.92 -13.76
C LEU A 146 -6.48 -15.89 -14.89
N ALA A 147 -7.53 -15.07 -14.94
CA ALA A 147 -7.65 -13.96 -15.87
C ALA A 147 -6.52 -12.92 -15.70
N GLY A 148 -6.16 -12.61 -14.45
CA GLY A 148 -5.05 -11.71 -14.15
C GLY A 148 -3.70 -12.23 -14.65
N LYS A 149 -3.48 -13.56 -14.62
CA LYS A 149 -2.27 -14.19 -15.18
C LYS A 149 -2.24 -14.10 -16.71
N MET A 150 -3.37 -14.32 -17.37
CA MET A 150 -3.46 -14.27 -18.84
C MET A 150 -3.27 -12.85 -19.40
N PHE A 151 -3.82 -11.85 -18.72
CA PHE A 151 -3.79 -10.46 -19.20
C PHE A 151 -2.81 -9.54 -18.44
N GLY A 152 -1.96 -10.09 -17.56
CA GLY A 152 -0.89 -9.34 -16.89
C GLY A 152 -1.34 -8.29 -15.87
N TYR A 153 -2.52 -8.46 -15.24
CA TYR A 153 -2.99 -7.56 -14.18
C TYR A 153 -3.20 -8.29 -12.86
N GLY A 154 -3.09 -7.58 -11.75
CA GLY A 154 -3.37 -8.15 -10.43
C GLY A 154 -3.50 -7.09 -9.35
N SER A 155 -3.76 -7.53 -8.12
CA SER A 155 -3.91 -6.64 -6.98
C SER A 155 -2.78 -6.86 -5.98
N ILE A 156 -2.31 -5.78 -5.37
CA ILE A 156 -1.28 -5.80 -4.33
C ILE A 156 -1.91 -5.26 -3.05
N VAL A 157 -1.70 -5.99 -1.96
CA VAL A 157 -2.23 -5.68 -0.63
C VAL A 157 -1.05 -5.45 0.30
N PHE A 158 -1.00 -4.25 0.89
CA PHE A 158 -0.06 -3.88 1.94
C PHE A 158 -0.77 -4.05 3.29
N ALA A 159 -0.36 -5.06 4.04
CA ALA A 159 -0.93 -5.37 5.35
C ALA A 159 -0.25 -4.56 6.45
N THR A 160 -1.05 -4.02 7.38
CA THR A 160 -0.54 -3.23 8.51
C THR A 160 -0.83 -3.88 9.86
N ALA A 161 0.00 -3.58 10.84
CA ALA A 161 -0.06 -4.19 12.18
C ALA A 161 -1.35 -3.89 12.98
N GLY A 162 -2.09 -2.84 12.60
CA GLY A 162 -3.10 -2.24 13.47
C GLY A 162 -4.47 -2.94 13.50
N LEU A 163 -4.79 -3.81 12.53
CA LEU A 163 -6.10 -4.43 12.42
C LEU A 163 -5.95 -5.90 11.99
N GLY A 164 -6.35 -6.80 12.88
CA GLY A 164 -6.15 -8.24 12.79
C GLY A 164 -6.59 -8.87 11.46
N GLY A 165 -5.89 -9.94 11.09
CA GLY A 165 -6.00 -10.72 9.87
C GLY A 165 -7.33 -11.45 9.63
N GLY A 166 -8.47 -10.75 9.70
CA GLY A 166 -9.80 -11.32 9.50
C GLY A 166 -10.51 -10.95 8.19
N GLY A 167 -10.00 -10.01 7.39
CA GLY A 167 -10.71 -9.50 6.20
C GLY A 167 -10.22 -10.02 4.83
N MET A 168 -9.07 -10.70 4.79
CA MET A 168 -8.19 -10.70 3.59
C MET A 168 -8.65 -11.55 2.40
N ALA A 169 -9.67 -12.40 2.53
CA ALA A 169 -10.23 -13.16 1.41
C ALA A 169 -11.71 -12.87 1.15
N GLY A 170 -12.40 -12.30 2.16
CA GLY A 170 -13.81 -11.94 2.12
C GLY A 170 -14.02 -10.80 1.16
N SER A 171 -13.74 -9.55 1.50
CA SER A 171 -14.19 -8.38 0.69
C SER A 171 -13.56 -8.21 -0.70
N ALA A 172 -12.46 -8.93 -1.03
CA ALA A 172 -11.95 -9.02 -2.40
C ALA A 172 -12.77 -10.01 -3.28
N PHE A 173 -13.51 -10.94 -2.64
CA PHE A 173 -14.38 -11.95 -3.27
C PHE A 173 -15.84 -11.96 -2.75
N SER A 174 -16.19 -11.17 -1.74
CA SER A 174 -17.50 -11.14 -1.03
C SER A 174 -18.40 -10.04 -1.56
N GLY A 175 -18.22 -9.71 -2.84
CA GLY A 175 -19.37 -9.57 -3.69
C GLY A 175 -19.76 -10.96 -4.19
N GLY A 176 -20.40 -11.78 -3.34
CA GLY A 176 -21.35 -12.75 -3.89
C GLY A 176 -22.32 -11.93 -4.75
N PHE A 177 -22.38 -12.21 -6.05
CA PHE A 177 -22.75 -11.27 -7.13
C PHE A 177 -21.68 -10.26 -7.58
N GLY A 178 -20.51 -10.76 -7.99
CA GLY A 178 -20.02 -10.60 -9.37
C GLY A 178 -19.95 -9.21 -10.00
N TRP A 179 -19.45 -8.18 -9.31
CA TRP A 179 -19.03 -6.91 -9.93
C TRP A 179 -17.56 -6.62 -9.61
N GLY A 180 -16.67 -7.30 -10.34
CA GLY A 180 -15.21 -7.16 -10.26
C GLY A 180 -14.69 -5.86 -10.90
N GLY A 181 -15.17 -4.72 -10.46
CA GLY A 181 -14.48 -3.45 -10.68
C GLY A 181 -13.32 -3.28 -9.70
N PRO A 182 -12.42 -2.30 -9.89
CA PRO A 182 -11.44 -1.90 -8.89
C PRO A 182 -12.17 -1.18 -7.73
N GLY A 183 -12.96 -1.96 -7.01
CA GLY A 183 -13.61 -1.57 -5.78
C GLY A 183 -12.55 -1.59 -4.70
N VAL A 184 -11.98 -0.42 -4.39
CA VAL A 184 -11.30 -0.17 -3.12
C VAL A 184 -12.07 -0.89 -2.02
N ALA A 185 -11.50 -1.96 -1.48
CA ALA A 185 -11.97 -2.51 -0.23
C ALA A 185 -11.61 -1.46 0.85
N VAL A 186 -12.52 -0.50 1.04
CA VAL A 186 -12.46 0.46 2.13
C VAL A 186 -12.89 -0.32 3.36
N GLY A 187 -11.93 -0.99 3.99
CA GLY A 187 -12.21 -1.85 5.11
C GLY A 187 -10.95 -2.47 5.65
N LEU A 188 -10.56 -2.01 6.84
CA LEU A 188 -9.61 -2.64 7.75
C LEU A 188 -8.13 -2.42 7.40
N GLY A 189 -7.61 -1.22 7.69
CA GLY A 189 -6.18 -0.95 7.94
C GLY A 189 -5.17 -1.19 6.82
N ASN A 190 -5.57 -1.77 5.70
CA ASN A 190 -4.67 -2.18 4.61
C ASN A 190 -4.74 -1.20 3.44
N VAL A 191 -3.61 -0.96 2.79
CA VAL A 191 -3.55 -0.20 1.53
C VAL A 191 -3.57 -1.19 0.38
N MET A 192 -4.43 -0.96 -0.61
CA MET A 192 -4.57 -1.85 -1.76
C MET A 192 -4.40 -1.10 -3.07
N LEU A 193 -3.61 -1.71 -3.95
CA LEU A 193 -3.48 -1.31 -5.35
C LEU A 193 -4.22 -2.37 -6.16
N ILE A 194 -5.33 -2.00 -6.79
CA ILE A 194 -6.24 -2.95 -7.45
C ILE A 194 -6.06 -2.87 -8.95
N GLY A 195 -5.91 -4.04 -9.60
CA GLY A 195 -5.82 -4.13 -11.05
C GLY A 195 -4.57 -3.47 -11.63
N VAL A 196 -3.45 -3.48 -10.89
CA VAL A 196 -2.14 -2.97 -11.31
C VAL A 196 -1.61 -3.78 -12.50
N GLU A 197 -1.01 -3.07 -13.47
CA GLU A 197 -0.28 -3.67 -14.59
C GLU A 197 1.03 -4.30 -14.08
N ASP A 198 1.33 -5.53 -14.47
CA ASP A 198 2.52 -6.29 -14.02
C ASP A 198 2.68 -6.34 -12.48
N PRO A 199 1.75 -7.02 -11.76
CA PRO A 199 1.72 -7.01 -10.30
C PRO A 199 2.98 -7.62 -9.66
N ILE A 200 3.72 -8.46 -10.38
CA ILE A 200 4.99 -9.05 -9.92
C ILE A 200 6.07 -7.97 -9.84
N ALA A 201 6.21 -7.15 -10.89
CA ALA A 201 7.21 -6.10 -10.95
C ALA A 201 6.92 -5.01 -9.92
N VAL A 202 5.65 -4.59 -9.82
CA VAL A 202 5.24 -3.56 -8.85
C VAL A 202 5.39 -4.06 -7.41
N ARG A 203 5.08 -5.34 -7.13
CA ARG A 203 5.33 -5.92 -5.80
C ARG A 203 6.81 -5.88 -5.44
N LYS A 204 7.69 -6.39 -6.31
CA LYS A 204 9.13 -6.43 -6.07
C LYS A 204 9.69 -5.01 -5.86
N PHE A 205 9.29 -4.08 -6.73
CA PHE A 205 9.63 -2.66 -6.63
C PHE A 205 9.20 -2.06 -5.29
N SER A 206 7.95 -2.30 -4.87
CA SER A 206 7.44 -1.80 -3.59
C SER A 206 8.19 -2.36 -2.39
N GLN A 207 8.56 -3.65 -2.43
CA GLN A 207 9.34 -4.28 -1.36
C GLN A 207 10.74 -3.69 -1.23
N GLU A 208 11.42 -3.46 -2.37
CA GLU A 208 12.76 -2.83 -2.38
C GLU A 208 12.73 -1.41 -1.81
N ILE A 209 11.71 -0.62 -2.14
CA ILE A 209 11.52 0.72 -1.59
C ILE A 209 11.24 0.69 -0.09
N ILE A 210 10.36 -0.21 0.35
CA ILE A 210 10.02 -0.34 1.77
C ILE A 210 11.26 -0.72 2.56
N GLU A 211 12.04 -1.70 2.08
CA GLU A 211 13.28 -2.13 2.73
C GLU A 211 14.31 -0.99 2.79
N TYR A 212 14.45 -0.21 1.71
CA TYR A 212 15.31 0.96 1.68
C TYR A 212 14.88 2.02 2.71
N ALA A 213 13.61 2.40 2.71
CA ALA A 213 13.07 3.40 3.63
C ALA A 213 13.23 2.98 5.11
N LEU A 214 13.04 1.69 5.39
CA LEU A 214 13.27 1.12 6.73
C LEU A 214 14.75 1.19 7.14
N LYS A 215 15.68 0.91 6.22
CA LYS A 215 17.13 1.00 6.49
C LYS A 215 17.55 2.44 6.78
N GLU A 216 17.04 3.42 6.04
CA GLU A 216 17.33 4.83 6.29
C GLU A 216 16.81 5.28 7.64
N LYS A 217 15.54 4.99 7.96
CA LYS A 217 14.96 5.30 9.27
C LYS A 217 15.77 4.67 10.41
N LYS A 218 16.16 3.40 10.25
CA LYS A 218 16.98 2.71 11.25
C LYS A 218 18.37 3.34 11.41
N LYS A 219 18.97 3.83 10.32
CA LYS A 219 20.25 4.54 10.35
C LYS A 219 20.12 5.87 11.10
N GLU A 220 19.04 6.61 10.88
CA GLU A 220 18.73 7.83 11.63
C GLU A 220 18.58 7.53 13.12
N ASP A 221 17.77 6.53 13.49
CA ASP A 221 17.60 6.09 14.88
C ASP A 221 18.93 5.68 15.53
N TYR A 222 19.80 4.96 14.81
CA TYR A 222 21.13 4.59 15.30
C TYR A 222 22.05 5.80 15.48
N MET A 223 22.00 6.78 14.58
CA MET A 223 22.80 8.00 14.69
C MET A 223 22.34 8.86 15.87
N GLU A 224 21.04 8.94 16.11
CA GLU A 224 20.47 9.62 17.29
C GLU A 224 20.87 8.91 18.59
N MET A 225 20.76 7.58 18.65
CA MET A 225 21.22 6.80 19.80
C MET A 225 22.74 6.94 20.03
N ALA A 226 23.55 6.95 18.97
CA ALA A 226 24.99 7.17 19.07
C ALA A 226 25.32 8.58 19.58
N ALA A 227 24.61 9.60 19.13
CA ALA A 227 24.72 10.96 19.65
C ALA A 227 24.29 11.01 21.13
N ALA A 228 23.20 10.35 21.52
CA ALA A 228 22.76 10.27 22.91
C ALA A 228 23.75 9.50 23.82
N MET A 229 24.45 8.50 23.29
CA MET A 229 25.51 7.77 24.00
C MET A 229 26.81 8.57 24.14
N THR A 230 26.96 9.71 23.47
CA THR A 230 27.99 10.71 23.81
C THR A 230 27.63 11.46 25.09
N VAL A 231 27.23 10.71 26.13
CA VAL A 231 27.28 11.20 27.51
C VAL A 231 28.75 11.60 27.72
N PRO A 232 29.07 12.89 27.97
CA PRO A 232 30.42 13.26 28.34
C PRO A 232 30.80 12.38 29.52
N LYS A 233 31.98 11.75 29.48
CA LYS A 233 32.54 11.03 30.64
C LYS A 233 32.22 11.88 31.87
N PRO A 234 31.48 11.37 32.88
CA PRO A 234 31.19 12.18 34.06
C PRO A 234 32.52 12.72 34.56
N ASN A 235 32.61 14.05 34.68
CA ASN A 235 33.85 14.70 35.14
C ASN A 235 34.28 13.98 36.42
N ALA A 236 35.57 13.70 36.57
CA ALA A 236 36.12 13.04 37.76
C ALA A 236 35.68 13.74 39.07
N ASP A 237 35.32 15.02 38.96
CA ASP A 237 34.82 15.89 40.02
C ASP A 237 33.40 15.55 40.53
N GLN A 238 32.62 14.77 39.76
CA GLN A 238 31.21 14.45 40.09
C GLN A 238 31.03 13.20 40.97
N ARG A 239 32.12 12.52 41.35
CA ARG A 239 32.10 11.38 42.30
C ARG A 239 33.00 11.68 43.48
N PRO A 240 32.54 12.45 44.50
CA PRO A 240 33.32 12.68 45.70
C PRO A 240 33.65 11.33 46.37
N GLY A 241 34.93 10.96 46.36
CA GLY A 241 35.44 9.73 46.99
C GLY A 241 35.83 8.56 46.08
N GLN A 242 36.09 8.77 44.78
CA GLN A 242 36.75 7.73 43.96
C GLN A 242 38.18 8.13 43.60
N LYS A 243 39.14 7.20 43.78
CA LYS A 243 40.51 7.31 43.27
C LYS A 243 40.60 6.60 41.92
N PHE A 244 41.38 7.13 41.00
CA PHE A 244 41.63 6.49 39.70
C PHE A 244 43.02 5.84 39.69
N CYS A 245 43.13 4.65 39.11
CA CYS A 245 44.42 3.99 38.97
C CYS A 245 45.28 4.69 37.91
N SER A 246 46.51 5.06 38.26
CA SER A 246 47.49 5.68 37.35
C SER A 246 47.95 4.75 36.21
N LYS A 247 47.83 3.43 36.41
CA LYS A 247 48.28 2.41 35.44
C LYS A 247 47.23 2.03 34.39
N CYS A 248 45.97 1.90 34.78
CA CYS A 248 44.89 1.40 33.89
C CYS A 248 43.65 2.30 33.81
N GLY A 249 43.61 3.40 34.58
CA GLY A 249 42.48 4.34 34.58
C GLY A 249 41.19 3.82 35.21
N ALA A 250 41.20 2.64 35.83
CA ALA A 250 40.02 2.07 36.46
C ALA A 250 39.60 2.86 37.72
N PRO A 251 38.29 3.06 37.94
CA PRO A 251 37.77 3.70 39.15
C PRO A 251 37.88 2.75 40.35
N ASN A 252 38.42 3.25 41.46
CA ASN A 252 38.55 2.52 42.71
C ASN A 252 37.92 3.31 43.88
N GLN A 253 37.55 2.60 44.94
CA GLN A 253 36.99 3.22 46.16
C GLN A 253 38.02 4.13 46.85
N ALA A 254 37.56 5.16 47.59
CA ALA A 254 38.42 6.16 48.24
C ALA A 254 39.56 5.58 49.09
N LYS A 255 39.32 4.42 49.72
CA LYS A 255 40.22 3.75 50.67
C LYS A 255 40.99 2.57 50.06
N ALA A 256 40.88 2.33 48.76
CA ALA A 256 41.56 1.20 48.12
C ALA A 256 43.07 1.46 48.00
N ALA A 257 43.89 0.57 48.59
CA ALA A 257 45.35 0.61 48.45
C ALA A 257 45.85 -0.02 47.14
N PHE A 258 45.03 -0.88 46.52
CA PHE A 258 45.36 -1.62 45.29
C PHE A 258 44.20 -1.55 44.29
N CYS A 259 44.53 -1.53 43.00
CA CYS A 259 43.55 -1.49 41.92
C CYS A 259 42.92 -2.86 41.69
N SER A 260 41.59 -2.91 41.73
CA SER A 260 40.80 -4.13 41.51
C SER A 260 40.96 -4.74 40.12
N SER A 261 41.30 -3.93 39.10
CA SER A 261 41.45 -4.42 37.72
C SER A 261 42.87 -4.85 37.34
N CYS A 262 43.91 -4.31 37.97
CA CYS A 262 45.30 -4.52 37.51
C CYS A 262 46.30 -4.85 38.63
N GLY A 263 45.88 -4.85 39.91
CA GLY A 263 46.72 -5.17 41.05
C GLY A 263 47.79 -4.11 41.40
N GLY A 264 47.88 -3.01 40.65
CA GLY A 264 48.82 -1.92 40.94
C GLY A 264 48.47 -1.17 42.21
N LYS A 265 49.49 -0.69 42.94
CA LYS A 265 49.31 0.17 44.12
C LYS A 265 48.73 1.52 43.69
N ILE A 266 47.73 2.01 44.43
CA ILE A 266 47.11 3.33 44.21
C ILE A 266 47.66 4.27 45.29
N GLU A 267 48.35 5.33 44.88
CA GLU A 267 48.83 6.39 45.79
C GLU A 267 47.72 7.38 46.16
#